data_AF-A0A812INR4-F1
#
_entry.id   AF-A0A812INR4-F1
#
_cell.length_a   1.000
_cell.length_b   1.000
_cell.length_c   1.000
_cell.angle_alpha   90.00
_cell.angle_beta   90.00
_cell.angle_gamma   90.00
#
_symmetry.space_group_name_H-M   'P 1'
#
loop_
_entity.id
_entity.type
_entity.pdbx_description
1 polymer ?
#
loop_
_entity_poly.entity_id
_entity_poly.type
_entity_poly.pdbx_seq_one_letter_code
_entity_poly.pdbx_strand_id
1 'polypeptide(L)'
;MKVLLGRLEQGAAAPWSSFLPDHLRPKGVTAKVFEQSVPKDTKAKLSYESKAHKTEYSPLGICVIGRVWEYSQDPVGCREVQHAIECADEKTLLRIAAELRDHVWDATCCPHANHVLQKCISAMHPEDLQFIVDVFTKERLAVQAARHKYGCRIVQRLIEHCSSRQVEGLLRTILAEVPLVSCHAYGNYVMQHILQHSAIQTEVCQALEEHLNALSSDQYGAAVVSCALTSAVRPSRVSLARAILKEPAVLVRLACSRHGHPAAREVVEVLGSPERTEALRILGTNQTRLLRSRYGRLVAGMS
;
A
#
# COMPACT_ATOMS: atom_id res chain seq x y z
N MET A 1 -6.96 40.06 -7.36
CA MET A 1 -6.41 40.55 -6.07
C MET A 1 -6.69 39.48 -5.00
N LYS A 2 -5.97 39.49 -3.86
CA LYS A 2 -6.25 38.67 -2.65
C LYS A 2 -7.70 38.96 -2.14
N VAL A 3 -8.42 38.18 -1.32
CA VAL A 3 -8.22 37.01 -0.42
C VAL A 3 -9.50 36.13 -0.55
N LEU A 4 -9.56 34.78 -0.55
CA LEU A 4 -8.60 33.67 -0.37
C LEU A 4 -8.25 33.24 1.08
N LEU A 5 -9.25 32.75 1.85
CA LEU A 5 -9.23 31.82 3.03
C LEU A 5 -10.47 32.06 3.92
N GLY A 6 -11.03 31.02 4.56
CA GLY A 6 -12.01 31.18 5.65
C GLY A 6 -13.29 30.32 5.63
N ARG A 7 -13.16 28.98 5.72
CA ARG A 7 -14.15 28.01 6.29
C ARG A 7 -13.65 26.56 6.17
N LEU A 8 -12.69 26.18 7.02
CA LEU A 8 -12.30 24.78 7.26
C LEU A 8 -12.02 24.53 8.76
N GLU A 9 -12.90 25.05 9.63
CA GLU A 9 -12.82 24.86 11.08
C GLU A 9 -14.18 24.41 11.67
N GLN A 10 -14.49 23.12 11.48
CA GLN A 10 -15.29 22.31 12.40
C GLN A 10 -15.27 20.84 11.96
N GLY A 11 -14.73 19.97 12.82
CA GLY A 11 -14.50 18.56 12.47
C GLY A 11 -13.62 17.85 13.49
N ALA A 12 -14.03 17.85 14.77
CA ALA A 12 -13.28 17.14 15.81
C ALA A 12 -13.29 15.63 15.54
N ALA A 13 -12.13 15.07 15.18
CA ALA A 13 -11.99 13.64 14.93
C ALA A 13 -12.25 12.83 16.22
N ALA A 14 -12.97 11.71 16.09
CA ALA A 14 -13.25 10.83 17.22
C ALA A 14 -11.93 10.26 17.81
N PRO A 15 -11.79 10.16 19.15
CA PRO A 15 -10.59 9.59 19.77
C PRO A 15 -10.28 8.18 19.27
N TRP A 16 -9.01 7.91 18.97
CA TRP A 16 -8.53 6.64 18.40
C TRP A 16 -8.96 5.39 19.18
N SER A 17 -9.17 5.52 20.49
CA SER A 17 -9.66 4.46 21.38
C SER A 17 -11.08 3.95 21.05
N SER A 18 -11.88 4.73 20.31
CA SER A 18 -13.19 4.32 19.83
C SER A 18 -13.14 3.12 18.87
N PHE A 19 -12.05 2.95 18.13
CA PHE A 19 -11.87 1.85 17.16
C PHE A 19 -11.34 0.54 17.79
N LEU A 20 -11.06 0.52 19.10
CA LEU A 20 -10.63 -0.70 19.80
C LEU A 20 -11.83 -1.57 20.23
N PRO A 21 -11.72 -2.91 20.17
CA PRO A 21 -12.60 -3.83 20.88
C PRO A 21 -12.64 -3.56 22.39
N ASP A 22 -13.78 -3.77 23.05
CA ASP A 22 -14.01 -3.32 24.43
C ASP A 22 -13.04 -3.87 25.48
N HIS A 23 -12.45 -5.05 25.25
CA HIS A 23 -11.44 -5.63 26.14
C HIS A 23 -10.05 -4.97 26.03
N LEU A 24 -9.80 -4.13 25.02
CA LEU A 24 -8.57 -3.35 24.83
C LEU A 24 -8.74 -1.86 25.14
N ARG A 25 -9.98 -1.39 25.41
CA ARG A 25 -10.23 0.02 25.74
C ARG A 25 -9.69 0.36 27.13
N PRO A 26 -8.83 1.40 27.29
CA PRO A 26 -8.28 1.78 28.60
C PRO A 26 -9.38 2.16 29.59
N LYS A 27 -9.49 1.41 30.69
CA LYS A 27 -10.51 1.67 31.73
C LYS A 27 -10.07 2.79 32.67
N GLY A 28 -10.53 4.01 32.37
CA GLY A 28 -10.76 5.06 33.37
C GLY A 28 -9.51 5.68 34.01
N VAL A 29 -8.82 6.55 33.26
CA VAL A 29 -8.00 7.63 33.86
C VAL A 29 -8.50 8.95 33.30
N THR A 30 -9.06 9.81 34.16
CA THR A 30 -9.55 11.14 33.77
C THR A 30 -8.42 12.18 33.88
N ALA A 31 -8.33 13.06 32.88
CA ALA A 31 -7.21 14.00 32.73
C ALA A 31 -7.31 15.19 33.70
N LYS A 32 -7.07 14.97 35.00
CA LYS A 32 -7.18 16.04 36.02
C LYS A 32 -6.25 15.93 37.24
N VAL A 33 -5.09 15.27 37.10
CA VAL A 33 -4.13 15.07 38.22
C VAL A 33 -2.75 15.73 37.95
N PHE A 34 -2.45 16.15 36.72
CA PHE A 34 -1.10 16.60 36.32
C PHE A 34 -0.85 18.12 36.39
N GLU A 35 -1.74 18.89 37.01
CA GLU A 35 -1.79 20.36 36.86
C GLU A 35 -1.54 21.16 38.16
N GLN A 36 -1.06 20.53 39.24
CA GLN A 36 -0.90 21.17 40.57
C GLN A 36 0.52 21.13 41.15
N SER A 37 1.56 20.87 40.36
CA SER A 37 2.95 20.72 40.84
C SER A 37 4.01 21.46 40.00
N VAL A 38 3.72 22.68 39.55
CA VAL A 38 4.69 23.56 38.87
C VAL A 38 4.84 24.90 39.61
N PRO A 39 6.04 25.23 40.15
CA PRO A 39 6.32 26.53 40.78
C PRO A 39 6.16 27.72 39.81
N LYS A 40 5.79 28.89 40.33
CA LYS A 40 5.32 30.03 39.52
C LYS A 40 6.40 30.78 38.74
N ASP A 41 7.68 30.68 39.12
CA ASP A 41 8.75 31.55 38.60
C ASP A 41 9.28 31.16 37.20
N THR A 42 8.89 29.99 36.68
CA THR A 42 9.33 29.50 35.36
C THR A 42 8.84 30.38 34.19
N LYS A 43 7.84 31.26 34.40
CA LYS A 43 7.35 32.17 33.36
C LYS A 43 8.37 33.25 32.93
N ALA A 44 9.38 33.55 33.75
CA ALA A 44 10.36 34.60 33.44
C ALA A 44 11.48 34.16 32.47
N LYS A 45 11.71 32.84 32.29
CA LYS A 45 12.74 32.32 31.36
C LYS A 45 12.23 32.09 29.94
N LEU A 46 10.92 32.12 29.71
CA LEU A 46 10.29 31.78 28.43
C LEU A 46 10.27 32.93 27.40
N SER A 47 10.89 34.08 27.67
CA SER A 47 10.83 35.27 26.81
C SER A 47 12.16 35.72 26.19
N TYR A 48 13.28 35.01 26.41
CA TYR A 48 14.60 35.42 25.88
C TYR A 48 15.28 34.41 24.92
N GLU A 49 14.92 33.12 24.96
CA GLU A 49 15.46 32.09 24.03
C GLU A 49 14.68 32.01 22.69
N SER A 50 14.11 33.13 22.24
CA SER A 50 13.23 33.20 21.05
C SER A 50 13.99 33.31 19.71
N LYS A 51 15.28 32.93 19.66
CA LYS A 51 16.12 33.02 18.45
C LYS A 51 17.11 31.85 18.36
N ALA A 52 16.97 31.10 17.25
CA ALA A 52 17.75 29.94 16.81
C ALA A 52 17.55 28.61 17.56
N HIS A 53 17.59 27.53 16.77
CA HIS A 53 17.65 26.09 17.12
C HIS A 53 16.50 25.46 17.93
N LYS A 54 15.72 24.59 17.24
CA LYS A 54 15.20 23.29 17.74
C LYS A 54 14.48 22.49 16.63
N THR A 55 15.17 22.14 15.55
CA THR A 55 14.70 21.14 14.55
C THR A 55 15.27 19.72 14.76
N GLU A 56 16.25 19.55 15.65
CA GLU A 56 16.88 18.24 15.94
C GLU A 56 16.22 17.42 17.08
N TYR A 57 15.17 17.95 17.71
CA TYR A 57 14.63 17.43 18.97
C TYR A 57 13.17 16.99 18.85
N SER A 58 12.85 15.80 19.34
CA SER A 58 11.46 15.36 19.51
C SER A 58 10.73 16.16 20.62
N PRO A 59 9.39 16.03 20.76
CA PRO A 59 8.61 16.63 21.86
C PRO A 59 9.08 16.25 23.27
N LEU A 60 9.81 15.14 23.40
CA LEU A 60 10.43 14.71 24.67
C LEU A 60 11.82 15.34 24.90
N GLY A 61 12.30 16.21 24.00
CA GLY A 61 13.63 16.79 24.06
C GLY A 61 14.75 15.81 23.70
N ILE A 62 14.43 14.73 22.99
CA ILE A 62 15.41 13.70 22.59
C ILE A 62 15.96 14.04 21.20
N CYS A 63 17.28 14.18 21.11
CA CYS A 63 17.96 14.16 19.81
C CYS A 63 18.13 12.70 19.37
N VAL A 64 17.55 12.37 18.22
CA VAL A 64 17.56 11.03 17.61
C VAL A 64 18.78 10.80 16.70
N ILE A 65 19.42 11.88 16.24
CA ILE A 65 20.56 11.85 15.31
C ILE A 65 21.78 11.21 16.00
N GLY A 66 22.49 10.35 15.28
CA GLY A 66 23.55 9.47 15.79
C GLY A 66 23.04 8.17 16.41
N ARG A 67 21.72 7.98 16.52
CA ARG A 67 21.04 6.78 17.05
C ARG A 67 19.75 6.47 16.28
N VAL A 68 19.60 6.95 15.04
CA VAL A 68 18.36 6.80 14.27
C VAL A 68 18.03 5.33 14.06
N TRP A 69 19.03 4.49 13.77
CA TRP A 69 18.82 3.06 13.59
C TRP A 69 18.42 2.35 14.89
N GLU A 70 19.17 2.56 15.98
CA GLU A 70 18.87 2.05 17.34
C GLU A 70 17.41 2.33 17.72
N TYR A 71 16.98 3.59 17.62
CA TYR A 71 15.62 3.99 17.94
C TYR A 71 14.59 3.48 16.94
N SER A 72 14.92 3.38 15.65
CA SER A 72 14.01 2.82 14.65
C SER A 72 13.61 1.36 14.95
N GLN A 73 14.50 0.59 15.58
CA GLN A 73 14.21 -0.80 15.97
C GLN A 73 13.31 -0.92 17.21
N ASP A 74 13.16 0.13 18.02
CA ASP A 74 12.42 0.11 19.30
C ASP A 74 10.91 0.47 19.17
N PRO A 75 9.99 -0.17 19.93
CA PRO A 75 8.55 0.12 19.85
C PRO A 75 8.11 1.55 20.22
N VAL A 76 8.93 2.28 20.98
CA VAL A 76 8.75 3.69 21.36
C VAL A 76 9.67 4.58 20.53
N GLY A 77 10.95 4.23 20.42
CA GLY A 77 11.95 4.98 19.64
C GLY A 77 11.54 5.19 18.17
N CYS A 78 10.89 4.21 17.54
CA CYS A 78 10.42 4.35 16.16
C CYS A 78 9.36 5.45 16.00
N ARG A 79 8.68 5.86 17.09
CA ARG A 79 7.72 6.97 17.11
C ARG A 79 8.44 8.30 17.24
N GLU A 80 9.46 8.37 18.10
CA GLU A 80 10.34 9.55 18.22
C GLU A 80 11.02 9.87 16.88
N VAL A 81 11.55 8.85 16.18
CA VAL A 81 12.15 9.04 14.84
C VAL A 81 11.10 9.41 13.79
N GLN A 82 9.92 8.77 13.78
CA GLN A 82 8.83 9.17 12.86
C GLN A 82 8.40 10.63 13.06
N HIS A 83 8.32 11.09 14.31
CA HIS A 83 7.94 12.46 14.61
C HIS A 83 9.08 13.45 14.35
N ALA A 84 10.34 13.06 14.58
CA ALA A 84 11.49 13.85 14.15
C ALA A 84 11.46 14.08 12.63
N ILE A 85 11.04 13.10 11.82
CA ILE A 85 10.80 13.28 10.37
C ILE A 85 9.62 14.23 10.10
N GLU A 86 8.52 14.15 10.86
CA GLU A 86 7.35 15.05 10.70
C GLU A 86 7.64 16.53 10.99
N CYS A 87 8.68 16.82 11.77
CA CYS A 87 9.08 18.19 12.13
C CYS A 87 10.47 18.58 11.60
N ALA A 88 11.11 17.74 10.77
CA ALA A 88 12.42 18.00 10.21
C ALA A 88 12.39 19.11 9.13
N ASP A 89 13.43 19.93 9.11
CA ASP A 89 13.85 20.60 7.87
C ASP A 89 14.53 19.58 6.91
N GLU A 90 14.59 19.91 5.62
CA GLU A 90 15.18 19.08 4.56
C GLU A 90 16.57 18.53 4.93
N LYS A 91 17.44 19.39 5.49
CA LYS A 91 18.78 19.04 5.94
C LYS A 91 18.78 18.04 7.10
N THR A 92 17.83 18.16 8.01
CA THR A 92 17.64 17.25 9.14
C THR A 92 17.09 15.90 8.66
N LEU A 93 16.14 15.92 7.73
CA LEU A 93 15.57 14.72 7.12
C LEU A 93 16.62 13.92 6.34
N LEU A 94 17.49 14.59 5.56
CA LEU A 94 18.62 13.97 4.89
C LEU A 94 19.63 13.31 5.84
N ARG A 95 19.85 13.88 7.04
CA ARG A 95 20.70 13.27 8.08
C ARG A 95 20.06 12.01 8.66
N ILE A 96 18.75 12.05 8.96
CA ILE A 96 18.00 10.88 9.42
C ILE A 96 18.03 9.76 8.36
N ALA A 97 17.83 10.11 7.09
CA ALA A 97 17.89 9.14 5.99
C ALA A 97 19.30 8.55 5.78
N ALA A 98 20.36 9.33 6.00
CA ALA A 98 21.73 8.85 5.89
C ALA A 98 22.06 7.73 6.89
N GLU A 99 21.59 7.83 8.14
CA GLU A 99 21.76 6.78 9.16
C GLU A 99 20.97 5.49 8.88
N LEU A 100 19.99 5.52 7.96
CA LEU A 100 19.22 4.34 7.55
C LEU A 100 19.77 3.66 6.28
N ARG A 101 20.78 4.25 5.63
CA ARG A 101 21.27 3.84 4.30
C ARG A 101 21.69 2.37 4.22
N ASP A 102 22.47 1.93 5.20
CA ASP A 102 23.00 0.57 5.26
C ASP A 102 22.05 -0.42 5.97
N HIS A 103 20.86 0.05 6.37
CA HIS A 103 19.87 -0.70 7.15
C HIS A 103 18.48 -0.79 6.48
N VAL A 104 18.34 -0.36 5.21
CA VAL A 104 17.06 -0.36 4.47
C VAL A 104 16.36 -1.73 4.47
N TRP A 105 17.12 -2.82 4.29
CA TRP A 105 16.54 -4.17 4.28
C TRP A 105 16.09 -4.62 5.68
N ASP A 106 16.94 -4.42 6.69
CA ASP A 106 16.59 -4.73 8.08
C ASP A 106 15.38 -3.90 8.54
N ALA A 107 15.30 -2.63 8.14
CA ALA A 107 14.16 -1.77 8.39
C ALA A 107 12.87 -2.31 7.72
N THR A 108 12.97 -2.80 6.49
CA THR A 108 11.89 -3.45 5.73
C THR A 108 11.39 -4.75 6.38
N CYS A 109 12.26 -5.45 7.11
CA CYS A 109 11.93 -6.67 7.84
C CYS A 109 11.46 -6.41 9.30
N CYS A 110 11.88 -5.31 9.91
CA CYS A 110 11.61 -4.97 11.31
C CYS A 110 10.13 -4.57 11.57
N PRO A 111 9.50 -5.03 12.68
CA PRO A 111 8.15 -4.60 13.07
C PRO A 111 8.02 -3.12 13.43
N HIS A 112 9.13 -2.40 13.66
CA HIS A 112 9.15 -1.00 14.10
C HIS A 112 9.76 -0.09 13.03
N ALA A 113 10.98 -0.38 12.56
CA ALA A 113 11.68 0.47 11.60
C ALA A 113 11.01 0.55 10.21
N ASN A 114 10.13 -0.40 9.85
CA ASN A 114 9.34 -0.30 8.62
C ASN A 114 8.42 0.94 8.61
N HIS A 115 8.01 1.43 9.78
CA HIS A 115 7.20 2.64 9.88
C HIS A 115 8.04 3.91 9.69
N VAL A 116 9.29 3.91 10.18
CA VAL A 116 10.27 4.96 9.91
C VAL A 116 10.59 5.02 8.41
N LEU A 117 10.88 3.87 7.78
CA LEU A 117 11.20 3.81 6.36
C LEU A 117 10.03 4.30 5.47
N GLN A 118 8.78 3.96 5.81
CA GLN A 118 7.60 4.52 5.16
C GLN A 118 7.48 6.04 5.35
N LYS A 119 7.80 6.54 6.55
CA LYS A 119 7.77 7.97 6.85
C LYS A 119 8.82 8.75 6.04
N CYS A 120 10.03 8.22 5.88
CA CYS A 120 11.04 8.76 4.96
C CYS A 120 10.50 8.82 3.52
N ILE A 121 9.97 7.72 2.99
CA ILE A 121 9.45 7.64 1.61
C ILE A 121 8.31 8.63 1.36
N SER A 122 7.47 8.92 2.37
CA SER A 122 6.38 9.90 2.24
C SER A 122 6.76 11.35 2.56
N ALA A 123 7.98 11.63 3.03
CA ALA A 123 8.43 12.97 3.43
C ALA A 123 9.58 13.55 2.59
N MET A 124 10.35 12.71 1.90
CA MET A 124 11.53 13.10 1.11
C MET A 124 11.18 13.37 -0.36
N HIS A 125 12.05 14.09 -1.06
CA HIS A 125 11.98 14.21 -2.51
C HIS A 125 12.37 12.89 -3.21
N PRO A 126 11.77 12.56 -4.39
CA PRO A 126 12.04 11.31 -5.10
C PRO A 126 13.52 11.04 -5.37
N GLU A 127 14.29 12.10 -5.65
CA GLU A 127 15.73 12.07 -5.92
C GLU A 127 16.52 11.47 -4.75
N ASP A 128 16.16 11.85 -3.51
CA ASP A 128 16.84 11.40 -2.30
C ASP A 128 16.48 9.96 -1.88
N LEU A 129 15.39 9.42 -2.42
CA LEU A 129 14.90 8.06 -2.13
C LEU A 129 15.63 6.95 -2.91
N GLN A 130 16.52 7.32 -3.83
CA GLN A 130 17.18 6.35 -4.71
C GLN A 130 17.94 5.25 -3.94
N PHE A 131 18.55 5.56 -2.78
CA PHE A 131 19.26 4.55 -1.97
C PHE A 131 18.34 3.45 -1.42
N ILE A 132 17.05 3.75 -1.24
CA ILE A 132 16.04 2.76 -0.84
C ILE A 132 15.68 1.89 -2.05
N VAL A 133 15.43 2.50 -3.20
CA VAL A 133 15.14 1.83 -4.47
C VAL A 133 16.27 0.87 -4.87
N ASP A 134 17.53 1.31 -4.73
CA ASP A 134 18.76 0.54 -5.04
C ASP A 134 18.97 -0.69 -4.16
N VAL A 135 18.21 -0.85 -3.07
CA VAL A 135 18.19 -2.10 -2.29
C VAL A 135 17.18 -3.09 -2.87
N PHE A 136 16.04 -2.64 -3.41
CA PHE A 136 15.04 -3.54 -3.98
C PHE A 136 15.34 -3.98 -5.42
N THR A 137 16.16 -3.23 -6.16
CA THR A 137 16.65 -3.64 -7.49
C THR A 137 17.71 -4.74 -7.43
N LYS A 138 18.27 -5.03 -6.24
CA LYS A 138 19.23 -6.13 -6.04
C LYS A 138 18.53 -7.48 -5.96
N GLU A 139 19.09 -8.46 -6.67
CA GLU A 139 18.68 -9.86 -6.66
C GLU A 139 17.16 -10.05 -6.82
N ARG A 140 16.51 -10.68 -5.84
CA ARG A 140 15.07 -10.92 -5.75
C ARG A 140 14.41 -10.13 -4.61
N LEU A 141 15.07 -9.09 -4.09
CA LEU A 141 14.62 -8.40 -2.87
C LEU A 141 13.28 -7.69 -3.06
N ALA A 142 12.96 -7.14 -4.24
CA ALA A 142 11.62 -6.64 -4.55
C ALA A 142 10.50 -7.71 -4.40
N VAL A 143 10.75 -8.95 -4.87
CA VAL A 143 9.80 -10.07 -4.77
C VAL A 143 9.67 -10.58 -3.34
N GLN A 144 10.79 -10.66 -2.60
CA GLN A 144 10.78 -10.99 -1.17
C GLN A 144 10.01 -9.93 -0.37
N ALA A 145 10.26 -8.64 -0.61
CA ALA A 145 9.59 -7.53 0.04
C ALA A 145 8.09 -7.51 -0.27
N ALA A 146 7.68 -7.64 -1.53
CA ALA A 146 6.27 -7.69 -1.93
C ALA A 146 5.51 -8.83 -1.23
N ARG A 147 6.21 -9.91 -0.88
CA ARG A 147 5.67 -11.05 -0.13
C ARG A 147 5.85 -10.95 1.39
N HIS A 148 6.58 -9.95 1.91
CA HIS A 148 6.75 -9.74 3.35
C HIS A 148 5.59 -8.93 3.97
N LYS A 149 5.20 -9.27 5.21
CA LYS A 149 4.12 -8.63 5.99
C LYS A 149 4.27 -7.11 6.17
N TYR A 150 5.51 -6.60 6.18
CA TYR A 150 5.81 -5.18 6.25
C TYR A 150 6.39 -4.66 4.91
N GLY A 151 7.22 -5.47 4.24
CA GLY A 151 7.86 -5.10 2.99
C GLY A 151 6.90 -4.76 1.86
N CYS A 152 5.70 -5.37 1.85
CA CYS A 152 4.67 -5.07 0.86
C CYS A 152 4.21 -3.60 0.94
N ARG A 153 4.29 -2.97 2.12
CA ARG A 153 4.00 -1.54 2.32
C ARG A 153 5.14 -0.64 1.87
N ILE A 154 6.40 -1.08 2.03
CA ILE A 154 7.55 -0.35 1.47
C ILE A 154 7.44 -0.29 -0.05
N VAL A 155 7.17 -1.41 -0.70
CA VAL A 155 6.97 -1.47 -2.16
C VAL A 155 5.79 -0.60 -2.61
N GLN A 156 4.67 -0.59 -1.88
CA GLN A 156 3.55 0.33 -2.15
C GLN A 156 3.97 1.80 -2.03
N ARG A 157 4.60 2.22 -0.92
CA ARG A 157 5.08 3.60 -0.76
C ARG A 157 6.06 4.02 -1.87
N LEU A 158 6.96 3.14 -2.31
CA LEU A 158 7.89 3.44 -3.41
C LEU A 158 7.14 3.69 -4.72
N ILE A 159 6.09 2.92 -5.03
CA ILE A 159 5.26 3.14 -6.23
C ILE A 159 4.44 4.44 -6.14
N GLU A 160 4.01 4.82 -4.93
CA GLU A 160 3.25 6.06 -4.70
C GLU A 160 4.09 7.34 -4.76
N HIS A 161 5.35 7.29 -4.33
CA HIS A 161 6.19 8.47 -4.11
C HIS A 161 7.41 8.62 -5.02
N CYS A 162 7.96 7.54 -5.59
CA CYS A 162 9.11 7.63 -6.50
C CYS A 162 8.66 7.74 -7.96
N SER A 163 9.50 8.34 -8.82
CA SER A 163 9.18 8.45 -10.25
C SER A 163 9.19 7.09 -10.95
N SER A 164 8.39 6.93 -12.01
CA SER A 164 8.24 5.68 -12.77
C SER A 164 9.58 5.07 -13.24
N ARG A 165 10.57 5.93 -13.56
CA ARG A 165 11.92 5.51 -13.97
C ARG A 165 12.69 4.83 -12.83
N GLN A 166 12.55 5.31 -11.61
CA GLN A 166 13.26 4.75 -10.46
C GLN A 166 12.69 3.38 -10.09
N VAL A 167 11.36 3.27 -10.02
CA VAL A 167 10.69 2.01 -9.67
C VAL A 167 10.74 0.96 -10.77
N GLU A 168 11.01 1.32 -12.04
CA GLU A 168 10.99 0.36 -13.16
C GLU A 168 11.80 -0.92 -12.87
N GLY A 169 13.03 -0.81 -12.35
CA GLY A 169 13.84 -1.98 -12.03
C GLY A 169 13.18 -2.91 -11.01
N LEU A 170 12.64 -2.36 -9.91
CA LEU A 170 11.92 -3.15 -8.89
C LEU A 170 10.61 -3.75 -9.46
N LEU A 171 9.93 -3.03 -10.35
CA LEU A 171 8.70 -3.50 -10.98
C LEU A 171 8.95 -4.62 -11.99
N ARG A 172 10.01 -4.53 -12.80
CA ARG A 172 10.43 -5.60 -13.74
C ARG A 172 10.80 -6.88 -12.96
N THR A 173 11.51 -6.75 -11.82
CA THR A 173 11.81 -7.89 -10.93
C THR A 173 10.56 -8.52 -10.33
N ILE A 174 9.51 -7.74 -10.02
CA ILE A 174 8.21 -8.27 -9.58
C ILE A 174 7.46 -8.97 -10.73
N LEU A 175 7.49 -8.40 -11.94
CA LEU A 175 6.84 -9.00 -13.12
C LEU A 175 7.49 -10.31 -13.60
N ALA A 176 8.75 -10.57 -13.27
CA ALA A 176 9.39 -11.86 -13.52
C ALA A 176 8.79 -13.02 -12.68
N GLU A 177 7.96 -12.73 -11.68
CA GLU A 177 7.44 -13.68 -10.69
C GLU A 177 5.91 -13.52 -10.47
N VAL A 178 5.16 -13.14 -11.52
CA VAL A 178 3.73 -12.79 -11.44
C VAL A 178 2.86 -13.79 -10.66
N PRO A 179 2.91 -15.13 -10.88
CA PRO A 179 2.09 -16.07 -10.12
C PRO A 179 2.48 -16.11 -8.64
N LEU A 180 3.78 -16.07 -8.36
CA LEU A 180 4.36 -16.17 -7.02
C LEU A 180 4.03 -14.95 -6.15
N VAL A 181 3.89 -13.76 -6.76
CA VAL A 181 3.48 -12.53 -6.07
C VAL A 181 1.96 -12.39 -6.04
N SER A 182 1.26 -12.64 -7.16
CA SER A 182 -0.21 -12.46 -7.28
C SER A 182 -1.00 -13.41 -6.39
N CYS A 183 -0.58 -14.67 -6.26
CA CYS A 183 -1.23 -15.66 -5.41
C CYS A 183 -0.79 -15.58 -3.93
N HIS A 184 -0.07 -14.54 -3.54
CA HIS A 184 0.44 -14.38 -2.17
C HIS A 184 -0.45 -13.47 -1.31
N ALA A 185 -0.68 -13.85 -0.06
CA ALA A 185 -1.54 -13.12 0.89
C ALA A 185 -1.17 -11.63 1.10
N TYR A 186 0.10 -11.27 0.89
CA TYR A 186 0.57 -9.87 0.85
C TYR A 186 0.87 -9.35 -0.57
N GLY A 187 1.38 -10.20 -1.47
CA GLY A 187 1.84 -9.80 -2.79
C GLY A 187 0.71 -9.42 -3.75
N ASN A 188 -0.49 -9.99 -3.57
CA ASN A 188 -1.68 -9.59 -4.32
C ASN A 188 -2.01 -8.10 -4.17
N TYR A 189 -1.75 -7.50 -3.00
CA TYR A 189 -1.96 -6.07 -2.79
C TYR A 189 -0.93 -5.23 -3.54
N VAL A 190 0.31 -5.71 -3.66
CA VAL A 190 1.34 -5.06 -4.48
C VAL A 190 0.96 -5.13 -5.96
N MET A 191 0.53 -6.29 -6.47
CA MET A 191 0.10 -6.43 -7.87
C MET A 191 -1.12 -5.55 -8.21
N GLN A 192 -2.13 -5.50 -7.32
CA GLN A 192 -3.26 -4.57 -7.45
C GLN A 192 -2.80 -3.11 -7.44
N HIS A 193 -1.84 -2.76 -6.58
CA HIS A 193 -1.32 -1.41 -6.49
C HIS A 193 -0.53 -1.00 -7.74
N ILE A 194 0.27 -1.89 -8.33
CA ILE A 194 0.97 -1.69 -9.61
C ILE A 194 -0.05 -1.45 -10.75
N LEU A 195 -1.13 -2.23 -10.81
CA LEU A 195 -2.22 -2.08 -11.79
C LEU A 195 -2.98 -0.74 -11.68
N GLN A 196 -2.93 -0.09 -10.52
CA GLN A 196 -3.67 1.14 -10.23
C GLN A 196 -2.82 2.41 -10.35
N HIS A 197 -1.52 2.35 -10.03
CA HIS A 197 -0.68 3.54 -9.86
C HIS A 197 0.57 3.57 -10.77
N SER A 198 0.94 2.46 -11.41
CA SER A 198 2.14 2.43 -12.27
C SER A 198 1.84 2.68 -13.75
N ALA A 199 2.84 3.18 -14.48
CA ALA A 199 2.78 3.33 -15.93
C ALA A 199 2.72 1.98 -16.68
N ILE A 200 3.25 0.90 -16.08
CA ILE A 200 3.41 -0.42 -16.73
C ILE A 200 2.20 -1.34 -16.60
N GLN A 201 1.03 -0.80 -16.26
CA GLN A 201 -0.21 -1.57 -16.09
C GLN A 201 -0.57 -2.45 -17.30
N THR A 202 -0.13 -2.07 -18.50
CA THR A 202 -0.33 -2.84 -19.74
C THR A 202 0.52 -4.10 -19.77
N GLU A 203 1.82 -3.99 -19.47
CA GLU A 203 2.70 -5.16 -19.33
C GLU A 203 2.26 -6.08 -18.18
N VAL A 204 1.73 -5.50 -17.09
CA VAL A 204 1.14 -6.30 -16.00
C VAL A 204 -0.07 -7.09 -16.51
N CYS A 205 -1.00 -6.46 -17.25
CA CYS A 205 -2.12 -7.18 -17.85
C CYS A 205 -1.66 -8.31 -18.79
N GLN A 206 -0.67 -8.06 -19.64
CA GLN A 206 -0.11 -9.07 -20.54
C GLN A 206 0.47 -10.27 -19.77
N ALA A 207 1.28 -10.03 -18.74
CA ALA A 207 1.83 -11.10 -17.90
C ALA A 207 0.76 -11.84 -17.04
N LEU A 208 -0.42 -11.24 -16.82
CA LEU A 208 -1.56 -11.95 -16.22
C LEU A 208 -2.27 -12.87 -17.23
N GLU A 209 -2.30 -12.53 -18.53
CA GLU A 209 -2.88 -13.39 -19.59
C GLU A 209 -2.18 -14.75 -19.67
N GLU A 210 -0.84 -14.76 -19.58
CA GLU A 210 -0.01 -15.98 -19.61
C GLU A 210 -0.23 -16.92 -18.42
N HIS A 211 -0.89 -16.45 -17.36
CA HIS A 211 -0.97 -17.15 -16.08
C HIS A 211 -2.41 -17.35 -15.55
N LEU A 212 -3.43 -17.06 -16.38
CA LEU A 212 -4.85 -17.11 -16.04
C LEU A 212 -5.30 -18.42 -15.36
N ASN A 213 -4.74 -19.57 -15.73
CA ASN A 213 -5.11 -20.85 -15.12
C ASN A 213 -4.68 -20.96 -13.65
N ALA A 214 -3.48 -20.49 -13.29
CA ALA A 214 -3.03 -20.44 -11.91
C ALA A 214 -3.79 -19.36 -11.13
N LEU A 215 -3.86 -18.15 -11.69
CA LEU A 215 -4.47 -16.98 -11.06
C LEU A 215 -5.96 -17.20 -10.74
N SER A 216 -6.74 -17.74 -11.67
CA SER A 216 -8.18 -18.02 -11.45
C SER A 216 -8.47 -19.21 -10.55
N SER A 217 -7.45 -19.98 -10.16
CA SER A 217 -7.57 -21.11 -9.24
C SER A 217 -7.23 -20.75 -7.79
N ASP A 218 -6.57 -19.62 -7.56
CA ASP A 218 -6.28 -19.06 -6.23
C ASP A 218 -7.21 -17.87 -5.87
N GLN A 219 -7.47 -17.67 -4.58
CA GLN A 219 -8.35 -16.60 -4.09
C GLN A 219 -7.72 -15.20 -4.20
N TYR A 220 -6.38 -15.10 -4.11
CA TYR A 220 -5.65 -13.84 -4.22
C TYR A 220 -5.32 -13.53 -5.69
N GLY A 221 -4.91 -14.54 -6.46
CA GLY A 221 -4.75 -14.45 -7.92
C GLY A 221 -6.04 -13.97 -8.61
N ALA A 222 -7.20 -14.49 -8.20
CA ALA A 222 -8.51 -14.05 -8.69
C ALA A 222 -8.83 -12.59 -8.31
N ALA A 223 -8.31 -12.08 -7.19
CA ALA A 223 -8.43 -10.67 -6.82
C ALA A 223 -7.58 -9.77 -7.72
N VAL A 224 -6.34 -10.18 -8.05
CA VAL A 224 -5.47 -9.45 -8.99
C VAL A 224 -6.10 -9.39 -10.38
N VAL A 225 -6.61 -10.52 -10.90
CA VAL A 225 -7.33 -10.55 -12.19
C VAL A 225 -8.60 -9.68 -12.16
N SER A 226 -9.34 -9.67 -11.05
CA SER A 226 -10.51 -8.79 -10.90
C SER A 226 -10.16 -7.30 -10.79
N CYS A 227 -8.99 -6.96 -10.27
CA CYS A 227 -8.51 -5.58 -10.27
C CYS A 227 -8.06 -5.17 -11.68
N ALA A 228 -7.28 -6.00 -12.37
CA ALA A 228 -6.84 -5.72 -13.74
C ALA A 228 -8.03 -5.47 -14.68
N LEU A 229 -9.09 -6.28 -14.56
CA LEU A 229 -10.30 -6.11 -15.35
C LEU A 229 -11.12 -4.85 -15.00
N THR A 230 -11.09 -4.37 -13.75
CA THR A 230 -11.91 -3.19 -13.35
C THR A 230 -11.13 -1.87 -13.41
N SER A 231 -9.83 -1.84 -13.07
CA SER A 231 -9.05 -0.60 -12.91
C SER A 231 -8.13 -0.24 -14.07
N ALA A 232 -7.69 -1.20 -14.90
CA ALA A 232 -6.76 -0.90 -15.98
C ALA A 232 -7.40 -0.11 -17.14
N VAL A 233 -6.59 0.40 -18.07
CA VAL A 233 -7.07 1.03 -19.30
C VAL A 233 -7.89 0.05 -20.15
N ARG A 234 -8.93 0.57 -20.83
CA ARG A 234 -9.90 -0.26 -21.58
C ARG A 234 -9.27 -1.22 -22.61
N PRO A 235 -8.21 -0.88 -23.38
CA PRO A 235 -7.57 -1.82 -24.29
C PRO A 235 -7.04 -3.07 -23.58
N SER A 236 -6.34 -2.89 -22.44
CA SER A 236 -5.78 -3.99 -21.64
C SER A 236 -6.88 -4.84 -21.00
N ARG A 237 -7.99 -4.22 -20.57
CA ARG A 237 -9.19 -4.94 -20.09
C ARG A 237 -9.83 -5.80 -21.18
N VAL A 238 -9.94 -5.29 -22.41
CA VAL A 238 -10.46 -6.04 -23.56
C VAL A 238 -9.52 -7.21 -23.93
N SER A 239 -8.20 -7.00 -23.91
CA SER A 239 -7.22 -8.06 -24.15
C SER A 239 -7.34 -9.19 -23.12
N LEU A 240 -7.31 -8.84 -21.83
CA LEU A 240 -7.44 -9.79 -20.72
C LEU A 240 -8.79 -10.52 -20.73
N ALA A 241 -9.89 -9.83 -21.07
CA ALA A 241 -11.20 -10.46 -21.24
C ALA A 241 -11.24 -11.45 -22.42
N ARG A 242 -10.57 -11.14 -23.54
CA ARG A 242 -10.42 -12.06 -24.68
C ARG A 242 -9.55 -13.26 -24.34
N ALA A 243 -8.49 -13.09 -23.55
CA ALA A 243 -7.69 -14.21 -23.05
C ALA A 243 -8.51 -15.13 -22.14
N ILE A 244 -9.32 -14.57 -21.23
CA ILE A 244 -10.26 -15.33 -20.39
C ILE A 244 -11.34 -16.03 -21.23
N LEU A 245 -11.83 -15.41 -22.32
CA LEU A 245 -12.86 -15.98 -23.18
C LEU A 245 -12.39 -17.24 -23.93
N LYS A 246 -11.11 -17.28 -24.33
CA LYS A 246 -10.46 -18.47 -24.92
C LYS A 246 -10.37 -19.66 -23.96
N GLU A 247 -10.56 -19.41 -22.66
CA GLU A 247 -10.41 -20.37 -21.57
C GLU A 247 -11.70 -20.47 -20.74
N PRO A 248 -12.76 -21.15 -21.23
CA PRO A 248 -14.06 -21.22 -20.53
C PRO A 248 -13.98 -21.68 -19.07
N ALA A 249 -12.99 -22.53 -18.74
CA ALA A 249 -12.74 -22.97 -17.38
C ALA A 249 -12.25 -21.84 -16.44
N VAL A 250 -11.46 -20.88 -16.97
CA VAL A 250 -11.03 -19.67 -16.25
C VAL A 250 -12.24 -18.80 -15.92
N LEU A 251 -13.08 -18.47 -16.91
CA LEU A 251 -14.26 -17.62 -16.73
C LEU A 251 -15.21 -18.20 -15.66
N VAL A 252 -15.48 -19.51 -15.72
CA VAL A 252 -16.38 -20.19 -14.77
C VAL A 252 -15.73 -20.34 -13.38
N ARG A 253 -14.41 -20.52 -13.25
CA ARG A 253 -13.71 -20.47 -11.95
C ARG A 253 -13.83 -19.08 -11.32
N LEU A 254 -13.51 -18.03 -12.09
CA LEU A 254 -13.62 -16.63 -11.64
C LEU A 254 -15.04 -16.34 -11.15
N ALA A 255 -16.07 -16.63 -11.97
CA ALA A 255 -17.48 -16.44 -11.64
C ALA A 255 -17.91 -17.15 -10.33
N CYS A 256 -17.36 -18.33 -10.05
CA CYS A 256 -17.66 -19.09 -8.84
C CYS A 256 -16.94 -18.59 -7.57
N SER A 257 -15.99 -17.66 -7.67
CA SER A 257 -15.04 -17.31 -6.59
C SER A 257 -15.37 -16.02 -5.84
N ARG A 258 -14.91 -15.91 -4.58
CA ARG A 258 -15.13 -14.72 -3.74
C ARG A 258 -14.62 -13.43 -4.39
N HIS A 259 -13.44 -13.47 -5.01
CA HIS A 259 -12.74 -12.29 -5.50
C HIS A 259 -12.74 -12.15 -7.02
N GLY A 260 -12.92 -13.24 -7.77
CA GLY A 260 -13.00 -13.22 -9.24
C GLY A 260 -14.41 -13.06 -9.82
N HIS A 261 -15.49 -13.13 -9.02
CA HIS A 261 -16.84 -12.95 -9.59
C HIS A 261 -17.09 -11.55 -10.18
N PRO A 262 -16.51 -10.42 -9.69
CA PRO A 262 -16.63 -9.14 -10.39
C PRO A 262 -15.89 -9.17 -11.72
N ALA A 263 -14.71 -9.82 -11.78
CA ALA A 263 -13.96 -10.07 -13.00
C ALA A 263 -14.83 -10.76 -14.08
N ALA A 264 -15.58 -11.81 -13.70
CA ALA A 264 -16.44 -12.53 -14.63
C ALA A 264 -17.61 -11.68 -15.16
N ARG A 265 -18.13 -10.72 -14.38
CA ARG A 265 -19.11 -9.74 -14.85
C ARG A 265 -18.47 -8.76 -15.83
N GLU A 266 -17.30 -8.24 -15.46
CA GLU A 266 -16.54 -7.26 -16.24
C GLU A 266 -16.07 -7.79 -17.60
N VAL A 267 -15.79 -9.10 -17.73
CA VAL A 267 -15.58 -9.76 -19.03
C VAL A 267 -16.79 -9.55 -19.96
N VAL A 268 -18.02 -9.71 -19.46
CA VAL A 268 -19.24 -9.50 -20.26
C VAL A 268 -19.44 -8.02 -20.60
N GLU A 269 -19.18 -7.11 -19.65
CA GLU A 269 -19.37 -5.66 -19.85
C GLU A 269 -18.34 -5.02 -20.79
N VAL A 270 -17.08 -5.44 -20.72
CA VAL A 270 -16.00 -4.85 -21.53
C VAL A 270 -16.02 -5.36 -22.98
N LEU A 271 -16.46 -6.60 -23.21
CA LEU A 271 -16.59 -7.20 -24.53
C LEU A 271 -17.82 -6.67 -25.28
N GLY A 272 -17.70 -6.55 -26.60
CA GLY A 272 -18.81 -6.28 -27.53
C GLY A 272 -19.34 -7.56 -28.18
N SER A 273 -20.38 -7.46 -29.00
CA SER A 273 -20.83 -8.58 -29.84
C SER A 273 -19.78 -8.88 -30.93
N PRO A 274 -19.53 -10.15 -31.30
CA PRO A 274 -20.18 -11.38 -30.79
C PRO A 274 -19.56 -11.93 -29.48
N GLU A 275 -18.41 -11.41 -29.06
CA GLU A 275 -17.61 -11.94 -27.94
C GLU A 275 -18.39 -11.96 -26.60
N ARG A 276 -19.21 -10.94 -26.36
CA ARG A 276 -20.16 -10.86 -25.24
C ARG A 276 -21.17 -12.01 -25.25
N THR A 277 -21.73 -12.34 -26.43
CA THR A 277 -22.71 -13.43 -26.59
C THR A 277 -22.07 -14.78 -26.26
N GLU A 278 -20.82 -14.99 -26.65
CA GLU A 278 -20.06 -16.19 -26.31
C GLU A 278 -19.75 -16.27 -24.80
N ALA A 279 -19.38 -15.16 -24.15
CA ALA A 279 -19.19 -15.10 -22.71
C ALA A 279 -20.47 -15.50 -21.94
N LEU A 280 -21.63 -14.99 -22.38
CA LEU A 280 -22.93 -15.37 -21.82
C LEU A 280 -23.29 -16.83 -22.08
N ARG A 281 -22.99 -17.35 -23.28
CA ARG A 281 -23.19 -18.78 -23.62
C ARG A 281 -22.36 -19.71 -22.73
N ILE A 282 -21.12 -19.34 -22.43
CA ILE A 282 -20.23 -20.09 -21.52
C ILE A 282 -20.79 -20.09 -20.09
N LEU A 283 -21.29 -18.96 -19.60
CA LEU A 283 -21.92 -18.87 -18.28
C LEU A 283 -23.24 -19.66 -18.21
N GLY A 284 -24.10 -19.51 -19.22
CA GLY A 284 -25.40 -20.21 -19.34
C GLY A 284 -25.25 -21.73 -19.38
N THR A 285 -24.29 -22.24 -20.17
CA THR A 285 -23.98 -23.68 -20.20
C THR A 285 -23.37 -24.22 -18.89
N ASN A 286 -22.96 -23.35 -17.97
CA ASN A 286 -22.39 -23.70 -16.66
C ASN A 286 -23.31 -23.36 -15.46
N GLN A 287 -24.59 -23.05 -15.69
CA GLN A 287 -25.57 -22.67 -14.65
C GLN A 287 -25.57 -23.60 -13.42
N THR A 288 -25.58 -24.92 -13.61
CA THR A 288 -25.54 -25.92 -12.51
C THR A 288 -24.35 -25.73 -11.56
N ARG A 289 -23.21 -25.24 -12.07
CA ARG A 289 -22.01 -24.93 -11.27
C ARG A 289 -22.09 -23.53 -10.65
N LEU A 290 -22.56 -22.54 -11.39
CA LEU A 290 -22.77 -21.17 -10.89
C LEU A 290 -23.74 -21.14 -9.72
N LEU A 291 -24.91 -21.78 -9.85
CA LEU A 291 -25.96 -21.78 -8.84
C LEU A 291 -25.54 -22.46 -7.53
N ARG A 292 -24.61 -23.42 -7.57
CA ARG A 292 -24.02 -24.05 -6.37
C ARG A 292 -23.11 -23.10 -5.59
N SER A 293 -22.43 -22.16 -6.25
CA SER A 293 -21.59 -21.16 -5.56
C SER A 293 -22.41 -19.97 -5.03
N ARG A 294 -22.07 -19.49 -3.83
CA ARG A 294 -22.59 -18.20 -3.30
C ARG A 294 -22.32 -17.03 -4.26
N TYR A 295 -21.15 -17.04 -4.90
CA TYR A 295 -20.70 -15.97 -5.80
C TYR A 295 -21.13 -16.23 -7.25
N GLY A 296 -21.17 -17.49 -7.66
CA GLY A 296 -21.71 -17.87 -8.99
C GLY A 296 -23.16 -17.44 -9.17
N ARG A 297 -23.99 -17.49 -8.12
CA ARG A 297 -25.36 -16.92 -8.13
C ARG A 297 -25.43 -15.41 -8.41
N LEU A 298 -24.35 -14.64 -8.20
CA LEU A 298 -24.27 -13.21 -8.50
C LEU A 298 -23.88 -12.91 -9.97
N VAL A 299 -23.53 -13.95 -10.72
CA VAL A 299 -23.17 -13.91 -12.15
C VAL A 299 -24.20 -14.68 -13.00
N ALA A 300 -24.83 -15.71 -12.43
CA ALA A 300 -25.85 -16.55 -13.06
C ALA A 300 -27.06 -15.78 -13.62
N GLY A 301 -27.36 -14.58 -13.11
CA GLY A 301 -28.45 -13.74 -13.63
C GLY A 301 -28.08 -12.90 -14.87
N MET A 302 -26.90 -13.11 -15.47
CA MET A 302 -26.45 -12.36 -16.67
C MET A 302 -26.67 -13.14 -17.99
N SER A 303 -26.83 -14.46 -17.93
CA SER A 303 -26.91 -15.39 -19.08
C SER A 303 -28.32 -15.92 -19.30
#